data_AF-A0A0C2GUC2-F1
#
_entry.id   AF-A0A0C2GUC2-F1
#
_cell.length_a   1.000
_cell.length_b   1.000
_cell.length_c   1.000
_cell.angle_alpha   90.00
_cell.angle_beta   90.00
_cell.angle_gamma   90.00
#
_symmetry.space_group_name_H-M   'P 1'
#
loop_
_entity.id
_entity.type
_entity.pdbx_description
1 polymer ?
#
loop_
_entity_poly.entity_id
_entity_poly.type
_entity_poly.pdbx_seq_one_letter_code
_entity_poly.pdbx_strand_id
1 'polypeptide(L)'
;MSTPPAPTSIQARRKPQKRLCVDGNSSPTQTGLELQSDAILRDESLPQHVKTFISCLLDDRKQLLQMIDQYPSQAVVSSQDKQHTANVVSSRNLNDVERSRSLVVIGVPESTAEQSSDRVAHDLGAVREIMDFLEVDCSPVAVYRMARPNRSFIRLLKALPH
;
A
#
# COMPACT_ATOMS: atom_id res chain seq x y z
N MET A 1 50.97 -11.28 36.62
CA MET A 1 49.96 -11.91 35.75
C MET A 1 49.56 -10.86 34.73
N SER A 2 49.91 -11.05 33.46
CA SER A 2 49.77 -10.05 32.39
C SER A 2 48.75 -10.54 31.37
N THR A 3 47.65 -9.81 31.22
CA THR A 3 46.58 -10.11 30.25
C THR A 3 46.91 -9.44 28.91
N PRO A 4 46.93 -10.15 27.77
CA PRO A 4 47.12 -9.52 26.47
C PRO A 4 45.84 -8.81 25.99
N PRO A 5 45.92 -7.67 25.29
CA PRO A 5 44.76 -7.00 24.71
C PRO A 5 44.27 -7.73 23.44
N ALA A 6 42.95 -7.72 23.24
CA ALA A 6 42.29 -8.36 22.10
C ALA A 6 42.56 -7.65 20.76
N PRO A 7 42.66 -8.37 19.63
CA PRO A 7 42.89 -7.77 18.33
C PRO A 7 41.62 -7.09 17.78
N THR A 8 41.75 -5.84 17.34
CA THR A 8 40.74 -5.12 16.56
C THR A 8 40.73 -5.62 15.12
N SER A 9 39.75 -6.47 14.76
CA SER A 9 39.46 -6.77 13.36
C SER A 9 38.60 -5.65 12.76
N ILE A 10 39.23 -4.82 11.93
CA ILE A 10 38.52 -3.84 11.10
C ILE A 10 37.84 -4.63 9.98
N GLN A 11 36.54 -4.90 10.12
CA GLN A 11 35.75 -5.37 8.99
C GLN A 11 35.64 -4.25 7.97
N ALA A 12 36.33 -4.40 6.84
CA ALA A 12 36.21 -3.52 5.70
C ALA A 12 34.76 -3.58 5.16
N ARG A 13 34.03 -2.48 5.36
CA ARG A 13 32.67 -2.28 4.84
C ARG A 13 32.71 -2.28 3.31
N ARG A 14 32.23 -3.35 2.69
CA ARG A 14 31.99 -3.38 1.24
C ARG A 14 30.91 -2.34 0.90
N LYS A 15 31.21 -1.45 -0.03
CA LYS A 15 30.27 -0.43 -0.53
C LYS A 15 29.06 -1.13 -1.15
N PRO A 16 27.82 -0.75 -0.83
CA PRO A 16 26.64 -1.34 -1.45
C PRO A 16 26.62 -0.98 -2.95
N GLN A 17 26.48 -1.99 -3.81
CA GLN A 17 26.18 -1.77 -5.23
C GLN A 17 24.78 -1.15 -5.32
N LYS A 18 24.71 0.09 -5.82
CA LYS A 18 23.43 0.73 -6.15
C LYS A 18 22.76 -0.13 -7.22
N ARG A 19 21.62 -0.73 -6.88
CA ARG A 19 20.71 -1.28 -7.88
C ARG A 19 20.27 -0.12 -8.77
N LEU A 20 20.41 -0.30 -10.08
CA LEU A 20 19.87 0.63 -11.07
C LEU A 20 18.34 0.59 -10.91
N CYS A 21 17.77 1.63 -10.32
CA CYS A 21 16.33 1.83 -10.33
C CYS A 21 15.93 2.03 -11.79
N VAL A 22 15.17 1.09 -12.34
CA VAL A 22 14.45 1.31 -13.58
C VAL A 22 13.38 2.36 -13.27
N ASP A 23 13.43 3.48 -13.99
CA ASP A 23 12.48 4.57 -13.84
C ASP A 23 11.05 4.07 -14.07
N GLY A 24 10.25 4.08 -13.01
CA GLY A 24 8.84 3.68 -13.01
C GLY A 24 7.92 4.75 -13.61
N ASN A 25 8.31 5.39 -14.72
CA ASN A 25 7.57 6.51 -15.31
C ASN A 25 6.82 6.17 -16.61
N SER A 26 6.64 4.90 -16.94
CA SER A 26 5.66 4.49 -17.95
C SER A 26 4.49 3.78 -17.27
N SER A 27 3.32 4.43 -17.24
CA SER A 27 2.05 3.72 -17.07
C SER A 27 2.03 2.58 -18.10
N PRO A 28 1.92 1.31 -17.69
CA PRO A 28 1.95 0.23 -18.65
C PRO A 28 0.67 0.32 -19.48
N THR A 29 0.81 0.70 -20.75
CA THR A 29 -0.24 0.53 -21.74
C THR A 29 -0.65 -0.94 -21.70
N GLN A 30 -1.92 -1.18 -21.37
CA GLN A 30 -2.51 -2.50 -21.09
C GLN A 30 -2.22 -3.54 -22.19
N THR A 31 -2.02 -3.07 -23.43
CA THR A 31 -1.67 -3.80 -24.64
C THR A 31 -0.23 -4.34 -24.67
N GLY A 32 0.73 -3.71 -24.00
CA GLY A 32 2.14 -4.14 -24.04
C GLY A 32 2.39 -5.45 -23.29
N LEU A 33 1.74 -5.61 -22.14
CA LEU A 33 1.90 -6.79 -21.29
C LEU A 33 1.26 -8.05 -21.91
N GLU A 34 0.11 -7.92 -22.58
CA GLU A 34 -0.56 -9.05 -23.23
C GLU A 34 0.28 -9.60 -24.40
N LEU A 35 0.84 -8.71 -25.21
CA LEU A 35 1.73 -9.07 -26.31
C LEU A 35 3.02 -9.75 -25.81
N GLN A 36 3.56 -9.28 -24.69
CA GLN A 36 4.75 -9.88 -24.07
C GLN A 36 4.42 -11.25 -23.44
N SER A 37 3.26 -11.42 -22.81
CA SER A 37 2.84 -12.72 -22.28
C SER A 37 2.64 -13.75 -23.38
N ASP A 38 2.11 -13.36 -24.54
CA ASP A 38 1.92 -14.27 -25.68
C ASP A 38 3.26 -14.73 -26.25
N ALA A 39 4.26 -13.85 -26.30
CA ALA A 39 5.61 -14.21 -26.72
C ALA A 39 6.26 -15.25 -25.78
N ILE A 40 6.04 -15.11 -24.46
CA ILE A 40 6.57 -16.04 -23.45
C ILE A 40 5.83 -17.39 -23.48
N LEU A 41 4.52 -17.40 -23.68
CA LEU A 41 3.73 -18.63 -23.75
C LEU A 41 4.06 -19.46 -25.00
N ARG A 42 4.50 -18.81 -26.08
CA ARG A 42 4.98 -19.45 -27.33
C ARG A 42 6.43 -19.91 -27.28
N ASP A 43 7.16 -19.60 -26.20
CA ASP A 43 8.55 -20.03 -26.06
C ASP A 43 8.61 -21.53 -25.73
N GLU A 44 9.03 -22.34 -26.70
CA GLU A 44 9.16 -23.79 -26.56
C GLU A 44 10.34 -24.22 -25.66
N SER A 45 11.22 -23.29 -25.27
CA SER A 45 12.26 -23.55 -24.29
C SER A 45 11.75 -23.54 -22.85
N LEU A 46 10.54 -23.03 -22.61
CA LEU A 46 9.95 -22.91 -21.29
C LEU A 46 9.24 -24.22 -20.87
N PRO A 47 9.49 -24.73 -19.65
CA PRO A 47 8.79 -25.90 -19.14
C PRO A 47 7.26 -25.69 -19.06
N GLN A 48 6.50 -26.74 -19.38
CA GLN A 48 5.03 -26.68 -19.44
C GLN A 48 4.38 -26.13 -18.16
N HIS A 49 4.88 -26.53 -16.99
CA HIS A 49 4.34 -26.07 -15.71
C HIS A 49 4.49 -24.55 -15.52
N VAL A 50 5.53 -23.94 -16.08
CA VAL A 50 5.75 -22.49 -16.04
C VAL A 50 4.73 -21.80 -16.95
N LYS A 51 4.50 -22.31 -18.16
CA LYS A 51 3.45 -21.80 -19.06
C LYS A 51 2.07 -21.86 -18.42
N THR A 52 1.75 -22.97 -17.74
CA THR A 52 0.50 -23.12 -16.99
C THR A 52 0.37 -22.09 -15.88
N PHE A 53 1.42 -21.89 -15.08
CA PHE A 53 1.39 -20.92 -13.99
C PHE A 53 1.22 -19.48 -14.50
N ILE A 54 1.96 -19.10 -15.56
CA ILE A 54 1.83 -17.79 -16.20
C ILE A 54 0.41 -17.61 -16.76
N SER A 55 -0.15 -18.63 -17.40
CA SER A 55 -1.53 -18.59 -17.90
C SER A 55 -2.54 -18.35 -16.78
N CYS A 56 -2.44 -19.09 -15.66
CA CYS A 56 -3.33 -18.90 -14.51
C CYS A 56 -3.25 -17.47 -13.97
N LEU A 57 -2.05 -16.90 -13.83
CA LEU A 57 -1.89 -15.52 -13.35
C LEU A 57 -2.48 -14.49 -14.31
N LEU A 58 -2.40 -14.71 -15.62
CA LEU A 58 -3.00 -13.82 -16.62
C LEU A 58 -4.53 -13.89 -16.58
N ASP A 59 -5.08 -15.07 -16.37
CA ASP A 59 -6.53 -15.27 -16.22
C ASP A 59 -7.05 -14.59 -14.94
N ASP A 60 -6.36 -14.75 -13.81
CA ASP A 60 -6.69 -14.05 -12.56
C ASP A 60 -6.65 -12.53 -12.77
N ARG A 61 -5.65 -12.01 -13.48
CA ARG A 61 -5.56 -10.59 -13.83
C ARG A 61 -6.74 -10.13 -14.70
N LYS A 62 -7.12 -10.92 -15.71
CA LYS A 62 -8.28 -10.62 -16.58
C LYS A 62 -9.56 -10.57 -15.77
N GLN A 63 -9.78 -11.54 -14.89
CA GLN A 63 -10.93 -11.57 -13.98
C GLN A 63 -10.95 -10.35 -13.05
N LEU A 64 -9.81 -9.98 -12.48
CA LEU A 64 -9.71 -8.81 -11.60
C LEU A 64 -10.03 -7.50 -12.36
N LEU A 65 -9.54 -7.35 -13.59
CA LEU A 65 -9.86 -6.20 -14.44
C LEU A 65 -11.34 -6.16 -14.80
N GLN A 66 -11.94 -7.31 -15.11
CA GLN A 66 -13.37 -7.42 -15.37
C GLN A 66 -14.19 -7.07 -14.12
N MET A 67 -13.77 -7.52 -12.93
CA MET A 67 -14.40 -7.12 -11.68
C MET A 67 -14.30 -5.62 -11.46
N ILE A 68 -13.15 -5.00 -11.74
CA ILE A 68 -12.95 -3.54 -11.62
C ILE A 68 -13.88 -2.79 -12.58
N ASP A 69 -14.02 -3.26 -13.83
CA ASP A 69 -14.91 -2.66 -14.84
C ASP A 69 -16.40 -2.84 -14.48
N GLN A 70 -16.73 -3.96 -13.83
CA GLN A 70 -18.08 -4.28 -13.35
C GLN A 70 -18.47 -3.51 -12.06
N TYR A 71 -17.57 -2.72 -11.47
CA TYR A 71 -17.90 -1.71 -10.46
C TYR A 71 -18.08 -0.35 -11.15
N PRO A 72 -19.31 0.03 -11.59
CA PRO A 72 -19.56 1.38 -12.06
C PRO A 72 -19.60 2.34 -10.86
N SER A 73 -18.45 2.88 -10.46
CA SER A 73 -18.43 4.14 -9.73
C SER A 73 -18.50 5.26 -10.75
N GLN A 74 -19.74 5.77 -10.91
CA GLN A 74 -20.11 7.00 -11.63
C GLN A 74 -18.94 7.96 -11.85
N ALA A 75 -18.40 7.93 -13.06
CA ALA A 75 -17.60 8.99 -13.61
C ALA A 75 -18.07 9.20 -15.05
N VAL A 76 -18.11 10.46 -15.45
CA VAL A 76 -18.44 11.00 -16.78
C VAL A 76 -19.93 11.18 -17.09
N VAL A 77 -20.47 12.33 -16.69
CA VAL A 77 -21.23 13.15 -17.64
C VAL A 77 -20.74 14.60 -17.51
N SER A 78 -20.11 15.08 -18.58
CA SER A 78 -19.85 16.49 -18.79
C SER A 78 -20.96 17.09 -19.63
N SER A 79 -21.33 18.33 -19.28
CA SER A 79 -21.96 19.36 -20.15
C SER A 79 -23.48 19.29 -20.37
N GLN A 80 -24.28 20.03 -19.58
CA GLN A 80 -24.75 21.40 -19.90
C GLN A 80 -25.95 21.84 -19.02
N ASP A 81 -25.81 23.08 -18.54
CA ASP A 81 -26.82 24.13 -18.31
C ASP A 81 -27.68 24.25 -17.02
N LYS A 82 -27.52 25.47 -16.46
CA LYS A 82 -28.46 26.34 -15.71
C LYS A 82 -28.76 26.08 -14.22
N GLN A 83 -28.05 26.88 -13.42
CA GLN A 83 -28.51 27.68 -12.27
C GLN A 83 -29.70 27.14 -11.44
N HIS A 84 -29.43 26.63 -10.23
CA HIS A 84 -29.98 27.20 -9.00
C HIS A 84 -29.23 26.71 -7.76
N THR A 85 -29.08 27.61 -6.80
CA THR A 85 -28.31 27.53 -5.55
C THR A 85 -28.96 26.63 -4.49
N ALA A 86 -28.27 25.56 -4.06
CA ALA A 86 -28.26 25.03 -2.68
C ALA A 86 -27.26 23.87 -2.54
N ASN A 87 -26.42 23.93 -1.51
CA ASN A 87 -25.37 22.96 -1.15
C ASN A 87 -25.86 21.50 -1.10
N VAL A 88 -25.63 20.76 -2.18
CA VAL A 88 -25.53 19.29 -2.15
C VAL A 88 -24.07 18.97 -2.44
N VAL A 89 -23.21 19.10 -1.43
CA VAL A 89 -21.87 18.48 -1.47
C VAL A 89 -22.12 16.99 -1.64
N SER A 90 -21.90 16.49 -2.85
CA SER A 90 -22.15 15.09 -3.19
C SER A 90 -21.31 14.22 -2.26
N SER A 91 -21.96 13.36 -1.48
CA SER A 91 -21.34 12.46 -0.50
C SER A 91 -20.19 11.61 -1.07
N ARG A 92 -20.18 11.38 -2.39
CA ARG A 92 -19.10 10.71 -3.11
C ARG A 92 -17.76 11.46 -3.00
N ASN A 93 -17.79 12.79 -3.12
CA ASN A 93 -16.58 13.61 -3.06
C ASN A 93 -15.96 13.63 -1.65
N LEU A 94 -16.77 13.51 -0.59
CA LEU A 94 -16.27 13.52 0.80
C LEU A 94 -15.46 12.26 1.12
N ASN A 95 -15.94 11.09 0.70
CA ASN A 95 -15.24 9.83 0.93
C ASN A 95 -13.90 9.78 0.18
N ASP A 96 -13.85 10.30 -1.04
CA ASP A 96 -12.62 10.35 -1.83
C ASP A 96 -11.60 11.32 -1.22
N VAL A 97 -12.09 12.44 -0.68
CA VAL A 97 -11.26 13.41 0.04
C VAL A 97 -10.72 12.83 1.35
N GLU A 98 -11.55 12.13 2.13
CA GLU A 98 -11.11 11.46 3.36
C GLU A 98 -10.09 10.36 3.05
N ARG A 99 -10.34 9.56 2.01
CA ARG A 99 -9.43 8.50 1.58
C ARG A 99 -8.09 9.05 1.09
N SER A 100 -8.09 10.12 0.30
CA SER A 100 -6.89 10.74 -0.25
C SER A 100 -5.98 11.36 0.80
N ARG A 101 -6.55 11.72 1.97
CA ARG A 101 -5.79 12.26 3.10
C ARG A 101 -5.40 11.20 4.13
N SER A 102 -6.00 10.02 4.08
CA SER A 102 -5.73 8.97 5.06
C SER A 102 -4.48 8.16 4.74
N LEU A 103 -3.74 7.81 5.78
CA LEU A 103 -2.64 6.86 5.75
C LEU A 103 -3.12 5.51 6.29
N VAL A 104 -2.64 4.42 5.70
CA VAL A 104 -2.89 3.05 6.20
C VAL A 104 -1.56 2.39 6.52
N VAL A 105 -1.37 2.06 7.80
CA VAL A 105 -0.16 1.44 8.32
C VAL A 105 -0.40 -0.05 8.57
N ILE A 106 0.53 -0.88 8.14
CA ILE A 106 0.53 -2.32 8.36
C ILE A 106 1.61 -2.70 9.39
N GLY A 107 1.35 -3.74 10.18
CA GLY A 107 2.36 -4.35 11.05
C GLY A 107 2.54 -3.67 12.41
N VAL A 108 1.72 -2.68 12.77
CA VAL A 108 1.72 -2.11 14.13
C VAL A 108 1.15 -3.14 15.11
N PRO A 109 1.90 -3.64 16.11
CA PRO A 109 1.41 -4.64 17.06
C PRO A 109 0.10 -4.21 17.73
N GLU A 110 -0.81 -5.16 18.02
CA GLU A 110 -2.03 -4.84 18.77
C GLU A 110 -1.74 -4.81 20.27
N SER A 111 -2.23 -3.77 20.96
CA SER A 111 -2.14 -3.69 22.42
C SER A 111 -3.11 -4.68 23.08
N THR A 112 -2.61 -5.42 24.07
CA THR A 112 -3.38 -6.37 24.89
C THR A 112 -3.92 -5.73 26.17
N ALA A 113 -3.81 -4.41 26.33
CA ALA A 113 -4.30 -3.71 27.52
C ALA A 113 -5.81 -3.93 27.71
N GLU A 114 -6.23 -4.11 28.96
CA GLU A 114 -7.64 -4.35 29.29
C GLU A 114 -8.50 -3.11 29.01
N GLN A 115 -7.96 -1.92 29.30
CA GLN A 115 -8.66 -0.65 29.08
C GLN A 115 -8.59 -0.20 27.63
N SER A 116 -9.71 0.30 27.11
CA SER A 116 -9.80 0.82 25.73
C SER A 116 -8.96 2.08 25.54
N SER A 117 -8.89 2.96 26.54
CA SER A 117 -8.07 4.17 26.53
C SER A 117 -6.59 3.86 26.27
N ASP A 118 -6.06 2.83 26.94
CA ASP A 118 -4.65 2.44 26.81
C ASP A 118 -4.35 1.86 25.44
N ARG A 119 -5.28 1.09 24.87
CA ARG A 119 -5.16 0.58 23.49
C ARG A 119 -5.17 1.72 22.46
N VAL A 120 -6.03 2.72 22.65
CA VAL A 120 -6.07 3.91 21.79
C VAL A 120 -4.79 4.73 21.94
N ALA A 121 -4.30 4.94 23.17
CA ALA A 121 -3.05 5.65 23.43
C ALA A 121 -1.84 4.96 22.79
N HIS A 122 -1.79 3.63 22.86
CA HIS A 122 -0.78 2.81 22.19
C HIS A 122 -0.78 3.04 20.67
N ASP A 123 -1.94 2.93 20.02
CA ASP A 123 -2.07 3.11 18.58
C ASP A 123 -1.70 4.54 18.15
N LEU A 124 -2.12 5.54 18.92
CA LEU A 124 -1.78 6.95 18.69
C LEU A 124 -0.27 7.21 18.85
N GLY A 125 0.36 6.61 19.86
CA GLY A 125 1.80 6.71 20.09
C GLY A 125 2.60 6.13 18.92
N ALA A 126 2.22 4.94 18.45
CA ALA A 126 2.86 4.30 17.30
C ALA A 126 2.74 5.15 16.02
N VAL A 127 1.57 5.76 15.76
CA VAL A 127 1.41 6.65 14.59
C VAL A 127 2.28 7.89 14.71
N ARG A 128 2.39 8.49 15.90
CA ARG A 128 3.25 9.65 16.13
C ARG A 128 4.72 9.32 15.87
N GLU A 129 5.22 8.22 16.42
CA GLU A 129 6.61 7.79 16.18
C GLU A 129 6.91 7.60 14.69
N ILE A 130 5.95 7.04 13.92
CA ILE A 130 6.07 6.90 12.47
C ILE A 130 6.07 8.28 11.78
N MET A 131 5.17 9.19 12.18
CA MET A 131 5.11 10.54 11.62
C MET A 131 6.39 11.34 11.92
N ASP A 132 6.91 11.25 13.14
CA ASP A 132 8.16 11.87 13.56
C ASP A 132 9.35 11.33 12.76
N PHE A 133 9.41 10.00 12.56
CA PHE A 133 10.44 9.36 11.73
C PHE A 133 10.39 9.81 10.26
N LEU A 134 9.18 10.08 9.75
CA LEU A 134 8.96 10.55 8.38
C LEU A 134 9.07 12.07 8.24
N GLU A 135 9.41 12.79 9.32
CA GLU A 135 9.47 14.27 9.36
C GLU A 135 8.16 14.92 8.89
N VAL A 136 7.02 14.35 9.33
CA VAL A 136 5.70 14.90 9.07
C VAL A 136 5.34 15.90 10.17
N ASP A 137 5.30 17.18 9.82
CA ASP A 137 5.08 18.30 10.77
C ASP A 137 3.63 18.47 11.27
N CYS A 138 2.78 17.45 11.14
CA CYS A 138 1.38 17.53 11.57
C CYS A 138 1.00 16.42 12.55
N SER A 139 -0.01 16.71 13.37
CA SER A 139 -0.57 15.75 14.32
C SER A 139 -1.69 14.93 13.69
N PRO A 140 -1.81 13.62 14.03
CA PRO A 140 -2.94 12.82 13.59
C PRO A 140 -4.24 13.29 14.28
N VAL A 141 -5.28 13.52 13.48
CA VAL A 141 -6.64 13.89 13.89
C VAL A 141 -7.41 12.67 14.38
N ALA A 142 -7.23 11.52 13.73
CA ALA A 142 -7.89 10.28 14.09
C ALA A 142 -7.01 9.09 13.76
N VAL A 143 -7.04 8.08 14.64
CA VAL A 143 -6.29 6.83 14.52
C VAL A 143 -7.21 5.69 14.93
N TYR A 144 -7.41 4.70 14.06
CA TYR A 144 -8.25 3.54 14.37
C TYR A 144 -7.86 2.29 13.58
N ARG A 145 -8.08 1.13 14.19
CA ARG A 145 -7.86 -0.17 13.56
C ARG A 145 -9.01 -0.50 12.61
N MET A 146 -8.65 -0.96 11.42
CA MET A 146 -9.61 -1.44 10.42
C MET A 146 -9.98 -2.89 10.72
N ALA A 147 -11.24 -3.25 10.46
CA ALA A 147 -11.82 -4.58 10.68
C ALA A 147 -11.97 -5.02 12.16
N ARG A 148 -12.60 -6.19 12.34
CA ARG A 148 -12.86 -6.79 13.66
C ARG A 148 -11.56 -7.39 14.23
N PRO A 149 -11.34 -7.30 15.55
CA PRO A 149 -10.17 -7.89 16.20
C PRO A 149 -10.00 -9.37 15.83
N ASN A 150 -8.77 -9.76 15.50
CA ASN A 150 -8.41 -11.13 15.18
C ASN A 150 -7.08 -11.49 15.87
N ARG A 151 -7.03 -12.64 16.56
CA ARG A 151 -5.81 -13.08 17.25
C ARG A 151 -4.74 -13.62 16.30
N SER A 152 -5.12 -14.02 15.09
CA SER A 152 -4.21 -14.61 14.12
C SER A 152 -3.50 -13.58 13.24
N PHE A 153 -4.07 -12.37 13.11
CA PHE A 153 -3.54 -11.34 12.22
C PHE A 153 -3.69 -9.95 12.82
N ILE A 154 -2.62 -9.17 12.73
CA ILE A 154 -2.59 -7.76 13.13
C ILE A 154 -3.45 -6.95 12.16
N ARG A 155 -4.36 -6.14 12.69
CA ARG A 155 -5.19 -5.24 11.88
C ARG A 155 -4.42 -4.06 11.33
N LEU A 156 -4.83 -3.62 10.14
CA LEU A 156 -4.39 -2.36 9.55
C LEU A 156 -4.81 -1.18 10.43
N LEU A 157 -3.98 -0.16 10.49
CA LEU A 157 -4.22 1.06 11.25
C LEU A 157 -4.42 2.22 10.29
N LYS A 158 -5.60 2.83 10.29
CA LYS A 158 -5.90 4.03 9.48
C LYS A 158 -5.66 5.27 10.34
N ALA A 159 -4.89 6.21 9.80
CA ALA A 159 -4.59 7.49 10.41
C ALA A 159 -4.99 8.65 9.48
N LEU A 160 -5.46 9.75 10.06
CA LEU A 160 -5.84 10.97 9.37
C LEU A 160 -4.95 12.11 9.84
N PRO A 161 -3.90 12.50 9.11
CA PRO A 161 -3.11 13.70 9.38
C PRO A 161 -3.96 14.97 9.21
N HIS A 162 -3.64 16.01 9.98
CA HIS A 162 -4.21 17.37 9.82
C HIS A 162 -3.49 18.14 8.70
#